data_AF-A0A376TPW2-F1
#
_entry.id   AF-A0A376TPW2-F1
#
_cell.length_a   1.000
_cell.length_b   1.000
_cell.length_c   1.000
_cell.angle_alpha   90.00
_cell.angle_beta   90.00
_cell.angle_gamma   90.00
#
_symmetry.space_group_name_H-M   'P 1'
#
loop_
_entity.id
_entity.type
_entity.pdbx_description
1 polymer ?
#
loop_
_entity_poly.entity_id
_entity_poly.type
_entity_poly.pdbx_seq_one_letter_code
_entity_poly.pdbx_strand_id
1 'polypeptide(L)'
;MGYWSIIPSGVSFEVGSEKVSKVQFSVESEYLEYFVIDGPTPKAVLDRYTRFTGRPALPPAWSFGLWLTTSFTTNYDEATVNSFIDGMAERNLPLHVFHFDCFWMKAFQWCDFEWDPLTFPDPEGMIRRLKAKGLKICVWINPYIGQNPPSLKSYKRKAIYSNAPTVRYGSGINGSQVWRFMTLPIRMPANGTPTN
;
A
#
# COMPACT_ATOMS: atom_id res chain seq x y z
N MET A 1 -16.74 -19.55 -18.50
CA MET A 1 -16.67 -18.27 -19.24
C MET A 1 -16.59 -17.12 -18.24
N GLY A 2 -15.61 -16.23 -18.37
CA GLY A 2 -15.49 -14.99 -17.60
C GLY A 2 -15.56 -13.76 -18.50
N TYR A 3 -15.93 -12.60 -17.95
CA TYR A 3 -15.98 -11.31 -18.64
C TYR A 3 -15.00 -10.33 -18.00
N TRP A 4 -14.29 -9.57 -18.84
CA TRP A 4 -13.33 -8.55 -18.39
C TRP A 4 -13.45 -7.28 -19.24
N SER A 5 -13.45 -6.12 -18.60
CA SER A 5 -13.34 -4.80 -19.25
C SER A 5 -11.96 -4.22 -18.96
N ILE A 6 -11.29 -3.66 -19.97
CA ILE A 6 -9.99 -3.01 -19.83
C ILE A 6 -10.12 -1.51 -19.52
N ILE A 7 -11.34 -0.96 -19.59
CA ILE A 7 -11.54 0.48 -19.43
C ILE A 7 -11.35 0.85 -17.95
N PRO A 8 -10.35 1.68 -17.61
CA PRO A 8 -9.99 1.98 -16.22
C PRO A 8 -10.93 3.01 -15.54
N SER A 9 -11.91 3.55 -16.28
CA SER A 9 -12.97 4.40 -15.73
C SER A 9 -14.02 3.58 -15.00
N GLY A 10 -14.96 4.25 -14.33
CA GLY A 10 -16.08 3.57 -13.67
C GLY A 10 -16.93 2.81 -14.69
N VAL A 11 -17.02 1.49 -14.52
CA VAL A 11 -17.93 0.63 -15.27
C VAL A 11 -19.11 0.29 -14.37
N SER A 12 -20.34 0.56 -14.82
CA SER A 12 -21.54 0.17 -14.10
C SER A 12 -21.91 -1.26 -14.47
N PHE A 13 -22.21 -2.12 -13.48
CA PHE A 13 -22.63 -3.50 -13.68
C PHE A 13 -24.02 -3.73 -13.08
N GLU A 14 -24.92 -4.27 -13.88
CA GLU A 14 -26.22 -4.77 -13.45
C GLU A 14 -26.20 -6.31 -13.56
N VAL A 15 -25.90 -6.98 -12.44
CA VAL A 15 -25.77 -8.44 -12.35
C VAL A 15 -27.12 -9.01 -11.91
N GLY A 16 -28.02 -9.25 -12.89
CA GLY A 16 -29.36 -9.75 -12.60
C GLY A 16 -30.31 -8.74 -11.94
N SER A 17 -29.88 -7.49 -11.74
CA SER A 17 -30.64 -6.43 -11.08
C SER A 17 -31.60 -5.69 -12.01
N GLU A 18 -31.27 -5.54 -13.30
CA GLU A 18 -32.18 -4.98 -14.31
C GLU A 18 -32.90 -6.06 -15.13
N LYS A 19 -32.13 -7.03 -15.63
CA LYS A 19 -32.63 -8.22 -16.33
C LYS A 19 -32.11 -9.45 -15.61
N VAL A 20 -33.00 -10.15 -14.89
CA VAL A 20 -32.65 -11.23 -13.94
C VAL A 20 -31.86 -12.41 -14.53
N SER A 21 -31.91 -12.60 -15.86
CA SER A 21 -31.20 -13.66 -16.58
C SER A 21 -29.97 -13.17 -17.37
N LYS A 22 -29.52 -11.93 -17.13
CA LYS A 22 -28.39 -11.31 -17.85
C LYS A 22 -27.41 -10.64 -16.90
N VAL A 23 -26.18 -10.50 -17.38
CA VAL A 23 -25.18 -9.59 -16.83
C VAL A 23 -25.04 -8.44 -17.83
N GLN A 24 -25.40 -7.24 -17.41
CA GLN A 24 -25.28 -6.02 -18.21
C GLN A 24 -24.17 -5.15 -17.64
N PHE A 25 -23.46 -4.43 -18.51
CA PHE A 25 -22.51 -3.41 -18.10
C PHE A 25 -22.49 -2.24 -19.09
N SER A 26 -22.22 -1.05 -18.57
CA SER A 26 -22.12 0.19 -19.33
C SER A 26 -20.96 1.05 -18.84
N VAL A 27 -20.46 1.90 -19.74
CA VAL A 27 -19.32 2.79 -19.50
C VAL A 27 -19.55 4.09 -20.26
N GLU A 28 -19.14 5.20 -19.67
CA GLU A 28 -19.13 6.50 -20.35
C GLU A 28 -17.91 6.55 -21.30
N SER A 29 -18.13 6.12 -22.55
CA SER A 29 -17.10 6.04 -23.59
C SER A 29 -17.75 5.96 -24.97
N GLU A 30 -17.04 6.40 -26.00
CA GLU A 30 -17.43 6.26 -27.42
C GLU A 30 -17.34 4.81 -27.92
N TYR A 31 -16.70 3.93 -27.15
CA TYR A 31 -16.57 2.50 -27.47
C TYR A 31 -16.65 1.64 -26.22
N LEU A 32 -17.12 0.40 -26.41
CA LEU A 32 -17.12 -0.64 -25.39
C LEU A 32 -16.18 -1.76 -25.83
N GLU A 33 -15.10 -1.98 -25.07
CA GLU A 33 -14.18 -3.09 -25.28
C GLU A 33 -14.27 -4.09 -24.12
N TYR A 34 -14.47 -5.37 -24.45
CA TYR A 34 -14.54 -6.44 -23.46
C TYR A 34 -13.98 -7.75 -24.01
N PHE A 35 -13.51 -8.61 -23.10
CA PHE A 35 -12.97 -9.92 -23.42
C PHE A 35 -13.85 -11.01 -22.82
N VAL A 36 -14.19 -11.99 -23.66
CA VAL A 36 -14.75 -13.26 -23.21
C VAL A 36 -13.60 -14.23 -22.99
N ILE A 37 -13.40 -14.65 -21.73
CA ILE A 37 -12.33 -15.58 -21.38
C ILE A 37 -12.92 -16.98 -21.25
N ASP A 38 -12.60 -17.81 -22.24
CA ASP A 38 -13.10 -19.17 -22.34
C ASP A 38 -12.47 -20.12 -21.31
N GLY A 39 -13.14 -21.26 -21.09
CA GLY A 39 -12.69 -22.44 -20.39
C GLY A 39 -13.88 -23.33 -20.04
N PRO A 40 -13.72 -24.67 -20.04
CA PRO A 40 -14.77 -25.53 -19.50
C PRO A 40 -14.79 -25.52 -17.97
N THR A 41 -13.71 -25.08 -17.30
CA THR A 41 -13.59 -25.04 -15.84
C THR A 41 -13.17 -23.67 -15.31
N PRO A 42 -13.56 -23.28 -14.08
CA PRO A 42 -13.13 -22.01 -13.48
C PRO A 42 -11.61 -21.85 -13.38
N LYS A 43 -10.86 -22.93 -13.10
CA LYS A 43 -9.38 -22.91 -13.07
C LYS A 43 -8.78 -22.57 -14.44
N ALA A 44 -9.35 -23.10 -15.53
CA ALA A 44 -8.89 -22.79 -16.88
C ALA A 44 -9.17 -21.33 -17.26
N VAL A 45 -10.31 -20.77 -16.82
CA VAL A 45 -10.62 -19.34 -16.99
C VAL A 45 -9.60 -18.48 -16.24
N LEU A 46 -9.32 -18.81 -14.96
CA LEU A 46 -8.31 -18.09 -14.17
C LEU A 46 -6.89 -18.20 -14.75
N ASP A 47 -6.52 -19.35 -15.32
CA ASP A 47 -5.23 -19.53 -15.98
C ASP A 47 -5.07 -18.58 -17.17
N ARG A 48 -6.08 -18.51 -18.04
CA ARG A 48 -6.08 -17.58 -19.19
C ARG A 48 -6.13 -16.12 -18.75
N TYR A 49 -6.98 -15.81 -17.78
CA TYR A 49 -7.09 -14.45 -17.23
C TYR A 49 -5.77 -13.95 -16.65
N THR A 50 -5.16 -14.71 -15.73
CA THR A 50 -3.88 -14.30 -15.12
C THR A 50 -2.72 -14.35 -16.11
N ARG A 51 -2.77 -15.15 -17.17
CA ARG A 51 -1.82 -15.04 -18.28
C ARG A 51 -1.94 -13.70 -19.02
N PHE A 52 -3.16 -13.20 -19.16
CA PHE A 52 -3.45 -11.97 -19.88
C PHE A 52 -3.20 -10.71 -19.04
N THR A 53 -3.58 -10.71 -17.76
CA THR A 53 -3.52 -9.52 -16.89
C THR A 53 -2.32 -9.48 -15.94
N GLY A 54 -1.60 -10.59 -15.79
CA GLY A 54 -0.45 -10.71 -14.90
C GLY A 54 -0.59 -11.90 -13.96
N ARG A 55 0.49 -12.68 -13.85
CA ARG A 55 0.55 -13.82 -12.93
C ARG A 55 0.79 -13.31 -11.51
N PRO A 56 0.10 -13.86 -10.49
CA PRO A 56 0.46 -13.61 -9.09
C PRO A 56 1.94 -13.93 -8.86
N ALA A 57 2.66 -13.02 -8.19
CA ALA A 57 4.02 -13.28 -7.77
C ALA A 57 4.03 -14.37 -6.68
N LEU A 58 5.09 -15.18 -6.63
CA LEU A 58 5.29 -16.15 -5.55
C LEU A 58 5.81 -15.40 -4.29
N PRO A 59 5.04 -15.31 -3.19
CA PRO A 59 5.50 -14.66 -1.98
C PRO A 59 6.61 -15.47 -1.31
N PRO A 60 7.52 -14.83 -0.57
CA PRO A 60 8.55 -15.56 0.18
C PRO A 60 7.91 -16.40 1.29
N ALA A 61 8.43 -17.61 1.54
CA ALA A 61 7.82 -18.57 2.46
C ALA A 61 7.50 -18.02 3.86
N TRP A 62 8.35 -17.14 4.40
CA TRP A 62 8.13 -16.53 5.72
C TRP A 62 6.86 -15.68 5.81
N SER A 63 6.33 -15.18 4.69
CA SER A 63 5.13 -14.32 4.70
C SER A 63 3.85 -15.09 5.04
N PHE A 64 3.88 -16.42 4.92
CA PHE A 64 2.77 -17.30 5.30
C PHE A 64 2.72 -17.59 6.82
N GLY A 65 3.73 -17.16 7.58
CA GLY A 65 3.71 -17.22 9.04
C GLY A 65 2.73 -16.23 9.66
N LEU A 66 2.57 -16.29 10.99
CA LEU A 66 1.70 -15.37 11.73
C LEU A 66 2.25 -13.93 11.73
N TRP A 67 1.35 -12.96 11.50
CA TRP A 67 1.59 -11.52 11.58
C TRP A 67 0.90 -10.95 12.83
N LEU A 68 1.62 -10.12 13.58
CA LEU A 68 1.08 -9.35 14.70
C LEU A 68 1.35 -7.87 14.45
N THR A 69 0.42 -7.01 14.84
CA THR A 69 0.53 -5.56 14.64
C THR A 69 0.54 -4.82 15.97
N THR A 70 1.00 -3.57 15.95
CA THR A 70 0.84 -2.63 17.07
C THR A 70 -0.62 -2.27 17.37
N SER A 71 -1.57 -2.70 16.53
CA SER A 71 -2.92 -2.10 16.38
C SER A 71 -2.86 -0.65 15.87
N PHE A 72 -4.04 -0.05 15.66
CA PHE A 72 -4.15 1.25 14.99
C PHE A 72 -3.95 2.46 15.91
N THR A 73 -4.87 2.71 16.87
CA THR A 73 -4.88 3.90 17.74
C THR A 73 -4.44 3.61 19.18
N THR A 74 -3.80 2.47 19.40
CA THR A 74 -3.15 2.14 20.66
C THR A 74 -1.90 3.00 20.84
N ASN A 75 -1.47 3.21 22.09
CA ASN A 75 -0.15 3.73 22.34
C ASN A 75 0.85 2.57 22.18
N TYR A 76 1.88 2.75 21.36
CA TYR A 76 2.93 1.76 21.20
C TYR A 76 4.28 2.45 21.10
N ASP A 77 5.17 2.07 21.99
CA ASP A 77 6.60 2.36 22.00
C ASP A 77 7.38 1.03 21.91
N GLU A 78 8.71 1.10 21.93
CA GLU A 78 9.54 -0.10 21.89
C GLU A 78 9.23 -1.07 23.05
N ALA A 79 8.88 -0.58 24.23
CA ALA A 79 8.55 -1.42 25.39
C ALA A 79 7.25 -2.20 25.17
N THR A 80 6.22 -1.55 24.63
CA THR A 80 4.94 -2.15 24.27
C THR A 80 5.11 -3.21 23.18
N VAL A 81 5.94 -2.91 22.17
CA VAL A 81 6.26 -3.88 21.11
C VAL A 81 6.94 -5.11 21.67
N ASN A 82 7.94 -4.93 22.54
CA ASN A 82 8.64 -6.06 23.16
C ASN A 82 7.71 -6.87 24.08
N SER A 83 6.81 -6.24 24.84
CA SER A 83 5.90 -6.97 25.74
C SER A 83 4.97 -7.93 24.99
N PHE A 84 4.48 -7.54 23.81
CA PHE A 84 3.70 -8.45 22.96
C PHE A 84 4.54 -9.59 22.39
N ILE A 85 5.74 -9.29 21.91
CA ILE A 85 6.63 -10.29 21.29
C ILE A 85 7.10 -11.31 22.32
N ASP A 86 7.55 -10.82 23.48
CA ASP A 86 8.00 -11.67 24.58
C ASP A 86 6.82 -12.45 25.16
N GLY A 87 5.64 -11.84 25.28
CA GLY A 87 4.43 -12.54 25.69
C GLY A 87 4.02 -13.68 24.75
N MET A 88 4.21 -13.52 23.44
CA MET A 88 4.01 -14.60 22.46
C MET A 88 5.02 -15.73 22.68
N ALA A 89 6.30 -15.39 22.88
CA ALA A 89 7.37 -16.35 23.12
C ALA A 89 7.15 -17.14 24.43
N GLU A 90 6.80 -16.47 25.52
CA GLU A 90 6.46 -17.08 26.82
C GLU A 90 5.34 -18.11 26.73
N ARG A 91 4.38 -17.88 25.82
CA ARG A 91 3.21 -18.74 25.60
C ARG A 91 3.45 -19.81 24.53
N ASN A 92 4.68 -19.93 24.02
CA ASN A 92 5.04 -20.81 22.91
C ASN A 92 4.19 -20.58 21.65
N LEU A 93 3.81 -19.33 21.38
CA LEU A 93 3.05 -18.93 20.21
C LEU A 93 4.02 -18.45 19.11
N PRO A 94 4.14 -19.17 17.97
CA PRO A 94 5.10 -18.82 16.94
C PRO A 94 4.69 -17.53 16.22
N LEU A 95 5.60 -16.54 16.22
CA LEU A 95 5.43 -15.25 15.56
C LEU A 95 6.52 -15.06 14.49
N HIS A 96 6.15 -14.58 13.31
CA HIS A 96 7.07 -14.49 12.17
C HIS A 96 7.24 -13.06 11.65
N VAL A 97 6.16 -12.26 11.67
CA VAL A 97 6.18 -10.87 11.18
C VAL A 97 5.56 -9.95 12.23
N PHE A 98 6.24 -8.84 12.49
CA PHE A 98 5.69 -7.75 13.30
C PHE A 98 5.47 -6.50 12.45
N HIS A 99 4.28 -5.91 12.54
CA HIS A 99 3.85 -4.75 11.75
C HIS A 99 3.66 -3.51 12.63
N PHE A 100 4.30 -2.41 12.25
CA PHE A 100 4.09 -1.09 12.84
C PHE A 100 3.05 -0.32 12.05
N ASP A 101 1.94 0.05 12.69
CA ASP A 101 0.86 0.84 12.10
C ASP A 101 1.17 2.35 12.14
N CYS A 102 0.25 3.19 11.65
CA CYS A 102 0.45 4.61 11.32
C CYS A 102 1.33 5.47 12.28
N PHE A 103 1.23 5.29 13.60
CA PHE A 103 1.94 6.09 14.61
C PHE A 103 3.42 5.72 14.79
N TRP A 104 4.00 4.89 13.90
CA TRP A 104 5.45 4.91 13.72
C TRP A 104 5.96 6.26 13.19
N MET A 105 5.07 7.00 12.49
CA MET A 105 5.25 8.40 12.10
C MET A 105 4.40 9.32 12.99
N LYS A 106 4.81 10.58 13.11
CA LYS A 106 4.09 11.59 13.88
C LYS A 106 2.68 11.85 13.36
N ALA A 107 1.73 12.04 14.27
CA ALA A 107 0.33 12.36 13.94
C ALA A 107 0.23 13.56 12.98
N PHE A 108 -0.69 13.47 12.00
CA PHE A 108 -0.91 14.45 10.92
C PHE A 108 0.25 14.66 9.95
N GLN A 109 1.32 13.86 10.04
CA GLN A 109 2.48 13.91 9.13
C GLN A 109 2.59 12.67 8.22
N TRP A 110 1.69 11.69 8.36
CA TRP A 110 1.70 10.48 7.54
C TRP A 110 1.51 10.80 6.04
N CYS A 111 2.14 10.13 5.08
CA CYS A 111 3.28 9.22 5.15
C CYS A 111 4.55 9.98 4.70
N ASP A 112 5.23 10.68 5.61
CA ASP A 112 6.46 11.45 5.32
C ASP A 112 7.76 10.64 5.42
N PHE A 113 7.65 9.39 5.89
CA PHE A 113 8.73 8.42 6.07
C PHE A 113 9.70 8.73 7.22
N GLU A 114 9.32 9.61 8.15
CA GLU A 114 10.13 9.95 9.33
C GLU A 114 9.59 9.27 10.59
N TRP A 115 10.46 8.58 11.34
CA TRP A 115 10.09 7.98 12.62
C TRP A 115 9.77 9.05 13.66
N ASP A 116 8.72 8.85 14.47
CA ASP A 116 8.44 9.75 15.59
C ASP A 116 9.58 9.63 16.64
N PRO A 117 10.42 10.67 16.83
CA PRO A 117 11.59 10.57 17.69
C PRO A 117 11.23 10.49 19.19
N LEU A 118 10.00 10.87 19.57
CA LEU A 118 9.54 10.75 20.96
C LEU A 118 9.21 9.31 21.31
N THR A 119 8.60 8.58 20.36
CA THR A 119 8.16 7.20 20.56
C THR A 119 9.24 6.19 20.16
N PHE A 120 10.02 6.50 19.13
CA PHE A 120 11.06 5.65 18.55
C PHE A 120 12.39 6.41 18.41
N PRO A 121 13.13 6.62 19.51
CA PRO A 121 14.40 7.37 19.48
C PRO A 121 15.54 6.62 18.77
N ASP A 122 15.51 5.28 18.74
CA ASP A 122 16.50 4.41 18.08
C ASP A 122 15.78 3.38 17.17
N PRO A 123 15.21 3.81 16.04
CA PRO A 123 14.41 2.92 15.19
C PRO A 123 15.26 1.82 14.55
N GLU A 124 16.50 2.13 14.16
CA GLU A 124 17.40 1.15 13.56
C GLU A 124 17.81 0.07 14.57
N GLY A 125 18.21 0.47 15.78
CA GLY A 125 18.56 -0.48 16.83
C GLY A 125 17.35 -1.32 17.28
N MET A 126 16.17 -0.72 17.40
CA MET A 126 14.93 -1.46 17.69
C MET A 126 14.69 -2.54 16.63
N ILE A 127 14.69 -2.17 15.35
CA ILE A 127 14.50 -3.12 14.24
C ILE A 127 15.57 -4.22 14.27
N ARG A 128 16.82 -3.87 14.60
CA ARG A 128 17.93 -4.84 14.72
C ARG A 128 17.68 -5.84 15.84
N ARG A 129 17.23 -5.37 17.02
CA ARG A 129 16.87 -6.22 18.17
C ARG A 129 15.71 -7.16 17.82
N LEU A 130 14.68 -6.67 17.13
CA LEU A 130 13.54 -7.50 16.70
C LEU A 130 13.95 -8.54 15.64
N LYS A 131 14.79 -8.16 14.67
CA LYS A 131 15.33 -9.10 13.67
C LYS A 131 16.22 -10.17 14.29
N ALA A 132 16.96 -9.84 15.36
CA ALA A 132 17.75 -10.82 16.10
C ALA A 132 16.89 -11.91 16.77
N LYS A 133 15.61 -11.61 17.07
CA LYS A 133 14.59 -12.59 17.51
C LYS A 133 14.00 -13.42 16.36
N GLY A 134 14.49 -13.27 15.12
CA GLY A 134 14.03 -14.01 13.94
C GLY A 134 12.83 -13.39 13.20
N LEU A 135 12.36 -12.22 13.63
CA LEU A 135 11.18 -11.57 13.06
C LEU A 135 11.48 -10.83 11.75
N LYS A 136 10.51 -10.83 10.84
CA LYS A 136 10.43 -9.89 9.73
C LYS A 136 9.62 -8.67 10.14
N ILE A 137 9.97 -7.51 9.60
CA ILE A 137 9.36 -6.23 10.01
C ILE A 137 8.62 -5.62 8.83
N CYS A 138 7.38 -5.21 9.07
CA CYS A 138 6.55 -4.45 8.15
C CYS A 138 6.21 -3.08 8.78
N VAL A 139 6.12 -2.05 7.96
CA VAL A 139 5.70 -0.71 8.39
C VAL A 139 4.58 -0.23 7.48
N TRP A 140 3.61 0.48 8.06
CA TRP A 140 2.51 1.06 7.30
C TRP A 140 3.00 2.18 6.39
N ILE A 141 2.50 2.21 5.16
CA ILE A 141 2.71 3.31 4.19
C ILE A 141 1.41 3.55 3.42
N ASN A 142 1.22 4.77 2.92
CA ASN A 142 0.15 5.08 1.98
C ASN A 142 0.63 6.12 0.94
N PRO A 143 -0.08 6.31 -0.19
CA PRO A 143 0.32 7.28 -1.20
C PRO A 143 -0.14 8.71 -0.89
N TYR A 144 -0.39 9.04 0.39
CA TYR A 144 -0.82 10.38 0.82
C TYR A 144 0.23 11.00 1.73
N ILE A 145 0.30 12.32 1.75
CA ILE A 145 1.16 13.06 2.67
C ILE A 145 0.36 14.16 3.36
N GLY A 146 0.55 14.33 4.67
CA GLY A 146 -0.02 15.46 5.41
C GLY A 146 0.39 16.80 4.82
N GLN A 147 -0.36 17.87 5.09
CA GLN A 147 -0.03 19.20 4.56
C GLN A 147 1.15 19.89 5.26
N ASN A 148 1.57 19.43 6.44
CA ASN A 148 2.60 20.09 7.25
C ASN A 148 3.85 19.25 7.65
N PRO A 149 4.28 18.21 6.93
CA PRO A 149 5.59 17.62 7.19
C PRO A 149 6.70 18.43 6.50
N PRO A 150 7.91 18.51 7.08
CA PRO A 150 9.06 19.16 6.46
C PRO A 150 9.36 18.65 5.04
N SER A 151 9.12 17.36 4.80
CA SER A 151 9.32 16.67 3.52
C SER A 151 8.42 17.18 2.38
N LEU A 152 7.27 17.79 2.69
CA LEU A 152 6.37 18.36 1.67
C LEU A 152 7.02 19.50 0.90
N LYS A 153 7.92 20.29 1.52
CA LYS A 153 8.66 21.36 0.83
C LYS A 153 9.54 20.81 -0.28
N SER A 154 10.24 19.70 0.00
CA SER A 154 11.07 18.99 -0.96
C SER A 154 10.25 18.34 -2.07
N TYR A 155 9.08 17.77 -1.74
CA TYR A 155 8.16 17.21 -2.71
C TYR A 155 7.59 18.28 -3.66
N LYS A 156 7.11 19.41 -3.12
CA LYS A 156 6.62 20.55 -3.93
C LYS A 156 7.69 21.07 -4.88
N ARG A 157 8.94 21.20 -4.40
CA ARG A 157 10.07 21.64 -5.24
C ARG A 157 10.30 20.69 -6.43
N LYS A 158 10.27 19.37 -6.22
CA LYS A 158 10.44 18.37 -7.30
C LYS A 158 9.24 18.32 -8.25
N ALA A 159 8.01 18.50 -7.74
CA ALA A 159 6.79 18.51 -8.55
C ALA A 159 6.72 19.73 -9.50
N ILE A 160 7.22 20.90 -9.08
CA ILE A 160 7.27 22.12 -9.91
C ILE A 160 8.07 21.90 -11.21
N TYR A 161 9.12 21.07 -11.19
CA TYR A 161 9.91 20.77 -12.40
C TYR A 161 9.19 19.86 -13.42
N SER A 162 8.00 19.33 -13.10
CA SER A 162 7.29 18.36 -13.95
C SER A 162 6.09 18.91 -14.73
N ASN A 163 5.75 20.21 -14.59
CA ASN A 163 4.61 20.88 -15.26
C ASN A 163 3.25 20.14 -15.15
N ALA A 164 3.10 19.23 -14.18
CA ALA A 164 1.88 18.46 -13.97
C ALA A 164 0.94 19.17 -12.99
N PRO A 165 -0.39 18.94 -13.07
CA PRO A 165 -1.33 19.27 -11.99
C PRO A 165 -1.09 18.33 -10.79
N THR A 166 0.07 18.43 -10.16
CA THR A 166 0.69 17.37 -9.34
C THR A 166 0.21 17.30 -7.89
N VAL A 167 -0.61 18.24 -7.45
CA VAL A 167 -1.02 18.37 -6.04
C VAL A 167 -2.51 18.64 -6.00
N ARG A 168 -3.29 17.61 -5.68
CA ARG A 168 -4.67 17.80 -5.21
C ARG A 168 -4.65 17.84 -3.69
N TYR A 169 -5.36 18.83 -3.14
CA TYR A 169 -5.63 18.92 -1.72
C TYR A 169 -7.00 18.31 -1.45
N GLY A 170 -7.13 17.62 -0.33
CA GLY A 170 -8.40 17.11 0.15
C GLY A 170 -8.36 16.84 1.63
N SER A 171 -9.51 16.52 2.20
CA SER A 171 -9.61 15.92 3.52
C SER A 171 -9.48 14.40 3.42
N GLY A 172 -8.94 13.76 4.46
CA GLY A 172 -8.82 12.30 4.54
C GLY A 172 -8.29 11.86 5.90
N ILE A 173 -7.65 10.69 5.94
CA ILE A 173 -7.20 10.06 7.20
C ILE A 173 -6.21 10.91 8.00
N ASN A 174 -5.52 11.86 7.35
CA ASN A 174 -4.61 12.81 7.98
C ASN A 174 -5.24 14.15 8.35
N GLY A 175 -6.57 14.26 8.33
CA GLY A 175 -7.24 15.57 8.32
C GLY A 175 -7.03 16.22 6.97
N SER A 176 -6.06 17.12 6.81
CA SER A 176 -5.72 17.74 5.53
C SER A 176 -4.52 17.04 4.87
N GLN A 177 -4.69 16.61 3.62
CA GLN A 177 -3.69 15.81 2.91
C GLN A 177 -3.51 16.19 1.45
N VAL A 178 -2.39 15.75 0.89
CA VAL A 178 -2.00 15.86 -0.51
C VAL A 178 -1.93 14.47 -1.13
N TRP A 179 -2.53 14.33 -2.31
CA TRP A 179 -2.48 13.10 -3.10
C TRP A 179 -1.17 13.04 -3.91
N ARG A 180 -0.41 11.96 -3.77
CA ARG A 180 0.75 11.69 -4.61
C ARG A 180 0.31 10.96 -5.88
N PHE A 181 0.40 11.61 -7.03
CA PHE A 181 0.10 10.97 -8.31
C PHE A 181 1.23 9.99 -8.68
N MET A 182 0.90 8.70 -8.78
CA MET A 182 1.83 7.62 -9.14
C MET A 182 1.91 7.37 -10.65
N THR A 183 1.15 8.11 -11.46
CA THR A 183 1.10 7.96 -12.92
C THR A 183 2.27 8.64 -13.64
N LEU A 184 3.06 9.45 -12.94
CA LEU A 184 4.23 10.12 -13.51
C LEU A 184 5.49 9.29 -13.24
N PRO A 185 6.14 8.72 -14.27
CA PRO A 185 7.47 8.18 -14.09
C PRO A 185 8.42 9.32 -13.70
N ILE A 186 9.00 9.26 -12.50
CA ILE A 186 10.06 10.19 -12.09
C ILE A 186 11.29 9.84 -12.94
N ARG A 187 11.56 10.65 -13.97
CA ARG A 187 12.80 10.56 -14.73
C ARG A 187 13.93 11.00 -13.79
N MET A 188 14.66 10.05 -13.20
CA MET A 188 15.90 10.40 -12.51
C MET A 188 16.87 10.98 -13.55
N PRO A 189 17.53 12.12 -13.29
CA PRO A 189 18.56 12.62 -14.19
C PRO A 189 19.67 11.58 -14.28
N ALA A 190 20.09 11.26 -15.51
CA ALA A 190 21.05 10.20 -15.82
C ALA A 190 22.49 10.46 -15.34
N ASN A 191 22.74 11.57 -14.63
CA ASN A 191 24.09 11.98 -14.30
C ASN A 191 24.32 11.87 -12.79
N GLY A 192 24.93 10.75 -12.40
CA GLY A 192 25.57 10.60 -11.10
C GLY A 192 26.75 11.55 -11.01
N THR A 193 26.58 12.63 -10.25
CA THR A 193 27.66 13.31 -9.52
C THR A 193 27.04 14.03 -8.33
N PRO A 194 27.46 13.72 -7.09
CA PRO A 194 27.07 14.51 -5.93
C PRO A 194 27.89 15.81 -5.94
N THR A 195 27.23 16.95 -6.04
CA THR A 195 27.84 18.23 -5.69
C THR A 195 27.60 18.47 -4.20
N ASN A 196 28.71 18.71 -3.48
CA ASN A 196 28.82 19.00 -2.04
C ASN A 196 27.78 19.98 -1.50
#